data_AF-A0A0P9R566-F1
#
_entry.id   AF-A0A0P9R566-F1
#
_cell.length_a   1.000
_cell.length_b   1.000
_cell.length_c   1.000
_cell.angle_alpha   90.00
_cell.angle_beta   90.00
_cell.angle_gamma   90.00
#
_symmetry.space_group_name_H-M   'P 1'
#
loop_
_entity.id
_entity.type
_entity.pdbx_description
1 polymer ?
#
loop_
_entity_poly.entity_id
_entity_poly.type
_entity_poly.pdbx_seq_one_letter_code
_entity_poly.pdbx_strand_id
1 'polypeptide(L)' 'MSILPNGVVLHIHAPKGIYIAQVRRLFERRWTQVGGDFKDKHRAQGAAAQNMVGDFKRARVLFCAEWYDPIVVMEASV' A
#
# COMPACT_ATOMS: atom_id res chain seq x y z
N MET A 1 7.60 -12.49 14.18
CA MET A 1 7.47 -13.59 15.15
C MET A 1 7.74 -13.00 16.53
N SER A 2 6.74 -12.95 17.39
CA SER A 2 6.86 -12.43 18.75
C SER A 2 6.52 -13.56 19.72
N ILE A 3 7.37 -13.76 20.73
CA ILE A 3 7.21 -14.80 21.74
C ILE A 3 6.53 -14.16 22.94
N LEU A 4 5.40 -14.72 23.39
CA LEU A 4 4.73 -14.26 24.61
C LEU A 4 5.47 -14.78 25.86
N PRO A 5 5.33 -14.12 27.03
CA PRO A 5 6.08 -14.45 28.25
C PRO A 5 5.92 -15.90 28.74
N ASN A 6 4.85 -16.60 28.31
CA ASN A 6 4.55 -17.98 28.68
C ASN A 6 5.09 -19.04 27.70
N GLY A 7 5.95 -18.66 26.75
CA GLY A 7 6.54 -19.59 25.78
C GLY A 7 5.60 -20.00 24.64
N VAL A 8 4.41 -19.42 24.55
CA VAL A 8 3.48 -19.65 23.42
C VAL A 8 3.96 -18.85 22.22
N VAL A 9 4.16 -19.55 21.10
CA VAL A 9 4.49 -18.95 19.81
C VAL A 9 3.20 -18.41 19.18
N LEU A 10 3.06 -17.09 19.14
CA LEU A 10 1.94 -16.45 18.47
C LEU A 10 2.16 -16.53 16.95
N HIS A 11 1.44 -17.44 16.30
CA HIS A 11 1.40 -17.51 14.84
C HIS A 11 0.32 -16.56 14.31
N ILE A 12 0.69 -15.30 14.08
CA ILE A 12 -0.17 -14.34 13.38
C ILE A 12 -0.10 -14.67 11.89
N HIS A 13 -1.23 -15.10 11.30
CA HIS A 13 -1.32 -15.28 9.86
C HIS A 13 -1.15 -13.92 9.16
N ALA A 14 0.03 -13.67 8.59
CA ALA A 14 0.25 -12.54 7.72
C ALA A 14 -0.37 -12.85 6.35
N PRO A 15 -1.43 -12.13 5.91
CA PRO A 15 -2.04 -12.40 4.63
C PRO A 15 -1.02 -12.20 3.50
N LYS A 16 -1.01 -13.14 2.54
CA LYS A 16 -0.27 -12.98 1.29
C LYS A 16 -1.10 -12.08 0.37
N GLY A 17 -0.45 -11.12 -0.27
CA GLY A 17 -1.13 -10.18 -1.15
C GLY A 17 -0.17 -9.43 -2.07
N ILE A 18 -0.70 -8.41 -2.72
CA ILE A 18 0.04 -7.48 -3.58
C ILE A 18 -0.18 -6.05 -3.10
N TYR A 19 0.77 -5.19 -3.42
CA TYR A 19 0.66 -3.76 -3.18
C TYR A 19 0.43 -3.04 -4.50
N ILE A 20 -0.54 -2.12 -4.52
CA ILE A 20 -0.89 -1.29 -5.67
C ILE A 20 -0.58 0.16 -5.32
N ALA A 21 0.31 0.78 -6.09
CA ALA A 21 0.64 2.19 -5.97
C ALA A 21 -0.32 3.02 -6.82
N GLN A 22 -0.89 4.08 -6.23
CA GLN A 22 -1.82 4.96 -6.92
C GLN A 22 -1.54 6.43 -6.64
N VAL A 23 -1.81 7.27 -7.63
CA VAL A 23 -1.75 8.74 -7.54
C VAL A 23 -3.07 9.34 -7.99
N ARG A 24 -3.34 10.58 -7.57
CA ARG A 24 -4.55 11.31 -7.97
C ARG A 24 -4.25 12.78 -8.20
N ARG A 25 -4.77 13.33 -9.30
CA ARG A 25 -4.62 14.75 -9.60
C ARG A 25 -5.47 15.60 -8.66
N LEU A 26 -5.11 16.88 -8.60
CA LEU A 26 -5.96 17.88 -7.97
C LEU A 26 -7.35 17.89 -8.63
N PHE A 27 -8.40 17.95 -7.82
CA PHE A 27 -9.83 17.93 -8.23
C PHE A 27 -10.36 16.65 -8.89
N GLU A 28 -9.51 15.67 -9.20
CA GLU A 28 -9.98 14.38 -9.73
C GLU A 28 -10.55 13.48 -8.64
N ARG A 29 -11.61 12.73 -8.96
CA ARG A 29 -12.15 11.68 -8.07
C ARG A 29 -11.46 10.34 -8.26
N ARG A 30 -10.94 10.07 -9.47
CA ARG A 30 -10.37 8.77 -9.83
C ARG A 30 -8.90 8.68 -9.41
N TRP A 31 -8.53 7.52 -8.89
CA TRP A 31 -7.14 7.18 -8.64
C TRP A 31 -6.56 6.50 -9.88
N THR A 32 -5.31 6.82 -10.20
CA THR A 32 -4.56 6.24 -11.32
C THR A 32 -3.47 5.34 -10.76
N GLN A 33 -3.42 4.09 -11.22
CA GLN A 33 -2.35 3.17 -10.85
C GLN A 33 -1.04 3.57 -11.53
N VAL A 34 0.06 3.44 -10.78
CA VAL A 34 1.42 3.69 -11.28
C VAL A 34 2.27 2.43 -11.13
N GLY A 35 2.88 1.98 -12.23
CA GLY A 35 3.59 0.70 -12.29
C GLY A 35 2.65 -0.52 -12.30
N GLY A 36 3.19 -1.67 -11.94
CA GLY A 36 2.48 -2.94 -11.85
C GLY A 36 2.24 -3.40 -10.40
N ASP A 37 2.04 -4.69 -10.23
CA ASP A 37 1.83 -5.29 -8.90
C ASP A 37 3.16 -5.40 -8.15
N PHE A 38 3.19 -4.92 -6.91
CA PHE A 38 4.37 -5.00 -6.06
C PHE A 38 4.21 -6.11 -5.01
N LYS A 39 5.27 -6.88 -4.75
CA LYS A 39 5.32 -7.83 -3.63
C LYS A 39 5.86 -7.20 -2.34
N ASP A 40 6.53 -6.06 -2.47
CA ASP A 40 7.17 -5.34 -1.37
C ASP A 40 6.51 -3.97 -1.15
N LYS A 41 6.22 -3.65 0.13
CA LYS A 41 5.56 -2.41 0.52
C LYS A 41 6.40 -1.19 0.20
N HIS A 42 7.70 -1.22 0.48
CA HIS A 42 8.58 -0.07 0.33
C HIS A 42 8.78 0.30 -1.15
N ARG A 43 8.86 -0.70 -2.03
CA ARG A 43 8.88 -0.46 -3.48
C ARG A 43 7.62 0.22 -3.98
N ALA A 44 6.44 -0.23 -3.54
CA ALA A 44 5.17 0.40 -3.90
C ALA A 44 5.07 1.84 -3.38
N GLN A 45 5.55 2.09 -2.15
CA GLN A 45 5.59 3.44 -1.57
C GLN A 45 6.52 4.36 -2.36
N GLY A 46 7.71 3.89 -2.73
CA GLY A 46 8.65 4.63 -3.57
C GLY A 46 8.04 4.98 -4.92
N ALA A 47 7.38 4.03 -5.58
CA ALA A 47 6.69 4.26 -6.84
C ALA A 47 5.56 5.31 -6.71
N ALA A 48 4.74 5.22 -5.66
CA ALA A 48 3.66 6.18 -5.41
C ALA A 48 4.20 7.60 -5.16
N ALA A 49 5.24 7.74 -4.33
CA ALA A 49 5.84 9.04 -4.01
C ALA A 49 6.56 9.66 -5.21
N GLN A 50 7.34 8.89 -5.97
CA GLN A 50 8.06 9.38 -7.15
C GLN A 50 7.14 9.85 -8.28
N ASN A 51 5.91 9.30 -8.36
CA ASN A 51 4.92 9.71 -9.35
C ASN A 51 3.98 10.82 -8.87
N MET A 52 4.16 11.31 -7.63
CA MET A 52 3.41 12.46 -7.10
C MET A 52 4.04 13.77 -7.57
N VAL A 53 4.05 13.98 -8.89
CA VAL A 53 4.68 15.11 -9.59
C VAL A 53 3.65 15.94 -10.34
N GLY A 54 3.94 17.23 -10.57
CA GLY A 54 3.06 18.13 -11.29
C GLY A 54 1.69 18.30 -10.61
N ASP A 55 0.62 17.95 -11.34
CA ASP A 55 -0.77 18.05 -10.88
C ASP A 55 -1.21 16.91 -9.96
N PHE A 56 -0.42 15.85 -9.83
CA PHE A 56 -0.69 14.76 -8.89
C PHE A 56 -0.37 15.21 -7.47
N LYS A 57 -1.42 15.49 -6.67
CA LYS A 57 -1.31 16.05 -5.31
C LYS A 57 -1.59 15.03 -4.21
N ARG A 58 -1.97 13.80 -4.57
CA ARG A 58 -2.19 12.72 -3.60
C ARG A 58 -1.59 11.42 -4.12
N ALA A 59 -1.06 10.63 -3.20
CA ALA A 59 -0.57 9.30 -3.43
C ALA A 59 -1.13 8.35 -2.36
N ARG A 60 -1.32 7.08 -2.72
CA ARG A 60 -1.64 6.02 -1.76
C ARG A 60 -1.06 4.69 -2.20
N VAL A 61 -0.91 3.79 -1.24
CA VAL A 61 -0.60 2.37 -1.49
C VAL A 61 -1.73 1.54 -0.90
N LEU A 62 -2.32 0.69 -1.73
CA LEU A 62 -3.27 -0.33 -1.32
C LEU A 62 -2.56 -1.65 -1.12
N PHE A 63 -2.93 -2.40 -0.10
CA PHE A 63 -2.64 -3.82 0.04
C PHE A 63 -3.89 -4.62 -0.33
N CYS A 64 -3.78 -5.46 -1.36
CA CYS A 64 -4.87 -6.29 -1.85
C CYS A 64 -4.55 -7.76 -1.54
N ALA A 65 -5.45 -8.42 -0.83
CA ALA A 65 -5.37 -9.85 -0.53
C ALA A 65 -6.69 -10.51 -0.95
N GLU A 66 -6.64 -11.80 -1.30
CA GLU A 66 -7.76 -12.54 -1.90
C GLU A 66 -9.07 -12.44 -1.12
N TRP A 67 -8.99 -12.47 0.21
CA TRP A 67 -10.14 -12.56 1.12
C TRP A 67 -10.50 -11.25 1.82
N TYR A 68 -9.81 -10.16 1.49
CA TYR A 68 -9.97 -8.88 2.16
C TYR A 68 -10.21 -7.76 1.15
N ASP A 69 -11.06 -6.81 1.54
CA ASP A 69 -11.14 -5.55 0.82
C ASP A 69 -9.77 -4.87 0.79
N PRO A 70 -9.43 -4.14 -0.29
CA PRO A 70 -8.16 -3.43 -0.38
C PRO A 70 -7.95 -2.48 0.79
N ILE A 71 -6.83 -2.64 1.49
CA ILE A 71 -6.49 -1.87 2.69
C ILE A 71 -5.54 -0.75 2.29
N VAL A 72 -5.85 0.49 2.67
CA VAL A 72 -4.91 1.60 2.50
C VAL A 72 -3.79 1.47 3.54
N VAL A 73 -2.56 1.23 3.09
CA VAL A 73 -1.38 1.02 3.98
C VAL A 73 -0.41 2.19 4.01
N MET A 74 -0.66 3.20 3.17
CA MET A 74 0.02 4.50 3.12
C MET A 74 -0.83 5.48 2.32
N GLU A 75 -0.88 6.74 2.79
CA GLU A 75 -1.33 7.89 2.02
C GLU A 75 -0.35 9.05 2.17
N ALA A 76 -0.27 9.89 1.16
CA ALA A 76 0.48 11.13 1.18
C ALA A 76 -0.27 12.22 0.39
N SER A 77 -0.11 13.47 0.82
CA SER A 77 -0.66 14.65 0.14
C SER A 77 0.28 15.83 0.27
N VAL A 78 0.25 16.73 -0.72
CA VAL A 78 0.98 18.00 -0.74
C VAL A 78 0.02 19.15 -0.94
#